data_AF-A0A2V8QRW1-F1
#
_entry.id   AF-A0A2V8QRW1-F1
#
_cell.length_a   1.000
_cell.length_b   1.000
_cell.length_c   1.000
_cell.angle_alpha   90.00
_cell.angle_beta   90.00
_cell.angle_gamma   90.00
#
_symmetry.space_group_name_H-M   'P 1'
#
loop_
_entity.id
_entity.type
_entity.pdbx_description
1 polymer ?
#
loop_
_entity_poly.entity_id
_entity_poly.type
_entity_poly.pdbx_seq_one_letter_code
_entity_poly.pdbx_strand_id
1 'polypeptide(L)'
;MQMTEQSDRGLKNEPSASTDLISLLSQKVVGQSSATKAIVPYVYMYQSGLAPEGRPAGVFLLLGPTGTGKTKTVEAIAELLHGSEKRIVKIDCGEFQMEHEMAKLIGAPPGYLGHRETVPLLTQLRLAEATSDQSDLALVLFDEIEKAAHSMTKLLLGILDKGILRLGDNTTVNLEKTLIFFTSNLGARAMLREINPDIGFHSATRTPRAELQTRIEAIALGAVRKRFSPEFVNRIDAVATYQPLDAESMETILDHDIRTLQRHVNSRLGDNCFTIEVLPEARSFLLARGVSEEYGARELKRVIHRKLTQPLATMVTRREINSNALVQVSAGDNDDKLTIRQVGSAPSAPPRPSILIVDDNHDLLMFLATELREAGWEMLIAENAAQARRLFYGQRPGAVLVDYMLGEDDGLKLGLELSAREPAAKIIIMTGGGLSDGELALCAERKFPILFKPFLAQDILNFISGSYRRTFAAGAESISTAESEIRADSV
;
A
#
# COMPACT_ATOMS: atom_id res chain seq x y z
N MET A 1 -13.15 55.56 -19.49
CA MET A 1 -11.72 55.58 -19.88
C MET A 1 -10.92 55.51 -18.59
N GLN A 2 -10.02 54.52 -18.48
CA GLN A 2 -9.13 54.18 -17.34
C GLN A 2 -9.84 53.58 -16.11
N MET A 3 -9.60 52.31 -15.73
CA MET A 3 -8.38 51.64 -15.22
C MET A 3 -7.96 52.11 -13.82
N THR A 4 -8.31 51.31 -12.81
CA THR A 4 -7.64 51.15 -11.50
C THR A 4 -7.83 49.67 -11.12
N GLU A 5 -6.81 48.82 -11.21
CA GLU A 5 -5.71 48.55 -10.26
C GLU A 5 -5.80 47.07 -9.88
N GLN A 6 -5.08 46.23 -10.64
CA GLN A 6 -4.63 44.91 -10.21
C GLN A 6 -3.26 45.08 -9.55
N SER A 7 -3.12 44.64 -8.31
CA SER A 7 -1.84 44.12 -7.79
C SER A 7 -2.07 43.36 -6.49
N ASP A 8 -2.18 42.04 -6.63
CA ASP A 8 -1.36 41.04 -5.96
C ASP A 8 -1.22 41.12 -4.42
N ARG A 9 -2.06 40.33 -3.74
CA ARG A 9 -1.75 39.78 -2.41
C ARG A 9 -2.20 38.33 -2.32
N GLY A 10 -1.28 37.44 -2.67
CA GLY A 10 -0.98 36.21 -1.92
C GLY A 10 -2.15 35.29 -1.59
N LEU A 11 -2.48 34.40 -2.53
CA LEU A 11 -3.11 33.12 -2.20
C LEU A 11 -2.09 32.28 -1.43
N LYS A 12 -2.18 32.34 -0.09
CA LYS A 12 -1.64 31.30 0.78
C LYS A 12 -2.42 30.02 0.45
N ASN A 13 -1.83 29.17 -0.39
CA ASN A 13 -2.28 27.79 -0.52
C ASN A 13 -2.00 27.08 0.80
N GLU A 14 -3.04 26.87 1.60
CA GLU A 14 -2.99 25.86 2.67
C GLU A 14 -2.91 24.47 2.01
N PRO A 15 -2.06 23.56 2.51
CA PRO A 15 -1.92 22.23 1.96
C PRO A 15 -3.20 21.43 2.26
N SER A 16 -4.00 21.17 1.22
CA SER A 16 -5.13 20.25 1.26
C SER A 16 -4.67 18.88 1.78
N ALA A 17 -5.42 18.32 2.72
CA ALA A 17 -5.18 17.05 3.41
C ALA A 17 -4.83 15.90 2.44
N SER A 18 -3.53 15.70 2.19
CA SER A 18 -2.99 14.54 1.50
C SER A 18 -2.95 13.36 2.48
N THR A 19 -3.66 12.29 2.17
CA THR A 19 -3.50 10.98 2.82
C THR A 19 -2.02 10.64 2.95
N ASP A 20 -1.54 10.46 4.18
CA ASP A 20 -0.13 10.21 4.46
C ASP A 20 0.32 8.88 3.83
N LEU A 21 1.12 8.94 2.77
CA LEU A 21 1.70 7.79 2.07
C LEU A 21 2.43 6.84 3.05
N ILE A 22 2.99 7.36 4.14
CA ILE A 22 3.63 6.55 5.19
C ILE A 22 2.59 5.64 5.85
N SER A 23 1.41 6.17 6.15
CA SER A 23 0.31 5.42 6.77
C SER A 23 -0.20 4.31 5.84
N LEU A 24 -0.37 4.59 4.54
CA LEU A 24 -0.76 3.58 3.54
C LEU A 24 0.30 2.49 3.38
N LEU A 25 1.58 2.88 3.30
CA LEU A 25 2.68 1.92 3.21
C LEU A 25 2.79 1.05 4.46
N SER A 26 2.54 1.60 5.65
CA SER A 26 2.60 0.86 6.92
C SER A 26 1.51 -0.22 7.02
N GLN A 27 0.40 -0.08 6.29
CA GLN A 27 -0.63 -1.14 6.19
C GLN A 27 -0.18 -2.32 5.30
N LYS A 28 0.74 -2.07 4.36
CA LYS A 28 1.24 -3.07 3.40
C LYS A 28 2.59 -3.68 3.81
N VAL A 29 3.41 -2.91 4.53
CA VAL A 29 4.78 -3.29 4.94
C VAL A 29 4.87 -3.26 6.46
N VAL A 30 4.91 -4.44 7.07
CA VAL A 30 4.89 -4.61 8.53
C VAL A 30 6.30 -4.48 9.11
N GLY A 31 6.46 -3.68 10.15
CA GLY A 31 7.67 -3.62 10.98
C GLY A 31 8.85 -2.82 10.41
N GLN A 32 8.74 -2.25 9.19
CA GLN A 32 9.88 -1.60 8.49
C GLN A 32 9.73 -0.08 8.32
N SER A 33 9.33 0.61 9.40
CA SER A 33 9.04 2.05 9.36
C SER A 33 10.24 2.94 8.99
N SER A 34 11.48 2.51 9.28
CA SER A 34 12.71 3.22 8.91
C SER A 34 12.85 3.36 7.40
N ALA A 35 12.58 2.28 6.66
CA ALA A 35 12.64 2.28 5.19
C ALA A 35 11.59 3.22 4.60
N THR A 36 10.33 3.13 5.08
CA THR A 36 9.25 3.99 4.62
C THR A 36 9.56 5.48 4.84
N LYS A 37 10.07 5.84 6.04
CA LYS A 37 10.46 7.22 6.36
C LYS A 37 11.61 7.74 5.50
N ALA A 38 12.52 6.88 5.07
CA ALA A 38 13.63 7.26 4.20
C ALA A 38 13.19 7.47 2.74
N ILE A 39 12.24 6.67 2.24
CA ILE A 39 11.86 6.65 0.83
C ILE A 39 10.76 7.66 0.50
N VAL A 40 9.71 7.76 1.33
CA VAL A 40 8.54 8.59 1.07
C VAL A 40 8.86 10.07 0.78
N PRO A 41 9.82 10.73 1.46
CA PRO A 41 10.19 12.11 1.14
C PRO A 41 10.61 12.33 -0.32
N TYR A 42 11.24 11.33 -0.95
CA TYR A 42 11.66 11.43 -2.36
C TYR A 42 10.49 11.29 -3.33
N VAL A 43 9.46 10.52 -2.95
CA VAL A 43 8.21 10.45 -3.71
C VAL A 43 7.52 11.82 -3.71
N TYR A 44 7.39 12.45 -2.54
CA TYR A 44 6.80 13.78 -2.43
C TYR A 44 7.66 14.86 -3.12
N MET A 45 8.99 14.76 -3.01
CA MET A 45 9.91 15.66 -3.70
C MET A 45 9.71 15.59 -5.22
N TYR A 46 9.58 14.39 -5.77
CA TYR A 46 9.30 14.19 -7.20
C TYR A 46 7.92 14.73 -7.58
N GLN A 47 6.86 14.38 -6.84
CA GLN A 47 5.50 14.85 -7.09
C GLN A 47 5.37 16.39 -7.00
N SER A 48 6.22 17.02 -6.19
CA SER A 48 6.28 18.49 -6.07
C SER A 48 7.10 19.16 -7.18
N GLY A 49 7.69 18.39 -8.11
CA GLY A 49 8.57 18.90 -9.16
C GLY A 49 9.93 19.39 -8.64
N LEU A 50 10.34 18.98 -7.45
CA LEU A 50 11.58 19.41 -6.78
C LEU A 50 12.70 18.36 -6.87
N ALA A 51 12.52 17.31 -7.68
CA ALA A 51 13.55 16.32 -7.90
C ALA A 51 14.77 16.93 -8.63
N PRO A 52 16.00 16.51 -8.29
CA PRO A 52 17.20 17.03 -8.93
C PRO A 52 17.28 16.60 -10.41
N GLU A 53 17.68 17.53 -11.28
CA GLU A 53 17.95 17.25 -12.69
C GLU A 53 19.31 16.56 -12.88
N GLY A 54 19.49 15.81 -13.98
CA GLY A 54 20.76 15.17 -14.33
C GLY A 54 21.13 13.93 -13.53
N ARG A 55 20.20 13.39 -12.73
CA ARG A 55 20.38 12.17 -11.92
C ARG A 55 19.02 11.55 -11.55
N PRO A 56 18.99 10.28 -11.11
CA PRO A 56 17.75 9.68 -10.62
C PRO A 56 17.13 10.47 -9.47
N ALA A 57 15.79 10.49 -9.44
CA ALA A 57 14.99 11.17 -8.42
C ALA A 57 15.29 10.69 -7.00
N GLY A 58 15.72 9.44 -6.83
CA GLY A 58 16.23 8.93 -5.56
C GLY A 58 16.91 7.56 -5.69
N VAL A 59 17.94 7.32 -4.89
CA VAL A 59 18.75 6.11 -4.92
C VAL A 59 18.85 5.52 -3.51
N PHE A 60 18.35 4.29 -3.35
CA PHE A 60 18.20 3.65 -2.05
C PHE A 60 18.94 2.33 -1.98
N LEU A 61 19.59 2.07 -0.85
CA LEU A 61 20.15 0.76 -0.53
C LEU A 61 19.43 0.13 0.66
N LEU A 62 18.69 -0.94 0.39
CA LEU A 62 17.90 -1.71 1.34
C LEU A 62 18.74 -2.88 1.86
N LEU A 63 19.12 -2.85 3.13
CA LEU A 63 20.03 -3.82 3.75
C LEU A 63 19.31 -4.63 4.82
N GLY A 64 19.45 -5.95 4.81
CA GLY A 64 18.93 -6.79 5.88
C GLY A 64 18.85 -8.26 5.49
N PRO A 65 18.44 -9.14 6.41
CA PRO A 65 18.27 -10.57 6.12
C PRO A 65 17.24 -10.85 5.02
N THR A 66 17.25 -12.06 4.47
CA THR A 66 16.26 -12.53 3.51
C THR A 66 14.87 -12.57 4.16
N GLY A 67 13.83 -12.21 3.40
CA GLY A 67 12.44 -12.35 3.87
C GLY A 67 11.96 -11.30 4.88
N THR A 68 12.71 -10.22 5.09
CA THR A 68 12.32 -9.10 5.97
C THR A 68 11.49 -8.00 5.30
N GLY A 69 11.23 -8.13 3.98
CA GLY A 69 10.34 -7.21 3.25
C GLY A 69 11.01 -6.20 2.33
N LYS A 70 12.33 -6.26 2.09
CA LYS A 70 13.06 -5.33 1.18
C LYS A 70 12.36 -5.14 -0.18
N THR A 71 12.13 -6.24 -0.90
CA THR A 71 11.42 -6.24 -2.19
C THR A 71 9.95 -5.83 -2.02
N LYS A 72 9.30 -6.29 -0.93
CA LYS A 72 7.89 -6.01 -0.66
C LYS A 72 7.62 -4.52 -0.44
N THR A 73 8.58 -3.77 0.12
CA THR A 73 8.49 -2.31 0.24
C THR A 73 8.39 -1.65 -1.13
N VAL A 74 9.21 -2.06 -2.09
CA VAL A 74 9.20 -1.49 -3.44
C VAL A 74 7.92 -1.89 -4.18
N GLU A 75 7.49 -3.15 -4.04
CA GLU A 75 6.19 -3.64 -4.54
C GLU A 75 5.00 -2.86 -3.97
N ALA A 76 5.02 -2.54 -2.67
CA ALA A 76 3.97 -1.74 -2.04
C ALA A 76 3.95 -0.30 -2.55
N ILE A 77 5.12 0.31 -2.79
CA ILE A 77 5.21 1.64 -3.41
C ILE A 77 4.66 1.59 -4.84
N ALA A 78 5.01 0.57 -5.63
CA ALA A 78 4.50 0.39 -6.99
C ALA A 78 2.97 0.26 -7.02
N GLU A 79 2.41 -0.50 -6.09
CA GLU A 79 0.97 -0.64 -5.95
C GLU A 79 0.28 0.69 -5.61
N LEU A 80 0.88 1.50 -4.73
CA LEU A 80 0.31 2.79 -4.33
C LEU A 80 0.46 3.88 -5.39
N LEU A 81 1.57 3.88 -6.14
CA LEU A 81 1.81 4.88 -7.19
C LEU A 81 1.15 4.53 -8.51
N HIS A 82 0.98 3.24 -8.80
CA HIS A 82 0.59 2.79 -10.14
C HIS A 82 -0.55 1.76 -10.16
N GLY A 83 -1.15 1.46 -9.01
CA GLY A 83 -2.25 0.49 -8.89
C GLY A 83 -1.83 -0.97 -9.05
N SER A 84 -0.53 -1.27 -9.17
CA SER A 84 -0.05 -2.66 -9.32
C SER A 84 1.35 -2.88 -8.76
N GLU A 85 1.51 -3.90 -7.93
CA GLU A 85 2.82 -4.34 -7.43
C GLU A 85 3.77 -4.83 -8.54
N LYS A 86 3.26 -5.06 -9.75
CA LYS A 86 4.04 -5.53 -10.91
C LYS A 86 4.69 -4.41 -11.72
N ARG A 87 4.32 -3.15 -11.47
CA ARG A 87 4.84 -1.98 -12.17
C ARG A 87 6.20 -1.56 -11.60
N ILE A 88 7.17 -2.46 -11.74
CA ILE A 88 8.56 -2.32 -11.32
C ILE A 88 9.45 -2.93 -12.40
N VAL A 89 10.50 -2.22 -12.80
CA VAL A 89 11.58 -2.84 -13.60
C VAL A 89 12.51 -3.58 -12.65
N LYS A 90 12.29 -4.90 -12.51
CA LYS A 90 13.07 -5.75 -11.62
C LYS A 90 14.24 -6.42 -12.35
N ILE A 91 15.43 -6.32 -11.76
CA ILE A 91 16.69 -6.88 -12.24
C ILE A 91 17.26 -7.77 -11.13
N ASP A 92 17.30 -9.08 -11.36
CA ASP A 92 17.95 -10.03 -10.44
C ASP A 92 19.46 -10.02 -10.70
N CYS A 93 20.23 -9.40 -9.80
CA CYS A 93 21.69 -9.29 -9.94
C CYS A 93 22.40 -10.64 -9.82
N GLY A 94 21.71 -11.69 -9.34
CA GLY A 94 22.19 -13.06 -9.37
C GLY A 94 22.32 -13.63 -10.80
N GLU A 95 21.60 -13.09 -11.78
CA GLU A 95 21.71 -13.48 -13.20
C GLU A 95 22.83 -12.74 -13.96
N PHE A 96 23.54 -11.83 -13.28
CA PHE A 96 24.61 -10.99 -13.85
C PHE A 96 25.93 -11.21 -13.12
N GLN A 97 26.21 -12.45 -12.71
CA GLN A 97 27.45 -12.79 -11.99
C GLN A 97 28.67 -12.74 -12.91
N MET A 98 28.49 -13.03 -14.19
CA MET A 98 29.57 -13.08 -15.18
C MET A 98 29.55 -11.83 -16.08
N GLU A 99 30.74 -11.34 -16.43
CA GLU A 99 30.91 -10.10 -17.22
C GLU A 99 30.15 -10.09 -18.56
N HIS A 100 30.05 -11.24 -19.24
CA HIS A 100 29.35 -11.34 -20.52
C HIS A 100 27.82 -11.29 -20.38
N GLU A 101 27.27 -11.57 -19.19
CA GLU A 101 25.82 -11.51 -18.95
C GLU A 101 25.30 -10.08 -18.90
N MET A 102 26.20 -9.10 -18.70
CA MET A 102 25.86 -7.67 -18.78
C MET A 102 25.25 -7.30 -20.13
N ALA A 103 25.59 -8.01 -21.21
CA ALA A 103 24.98 -7.80 -22.52
C ALA A 103 23.45 -8.03 -22.48
N LYS A 104 22.91 -8.85 -21.58
CA LYS A 104 21.45 -9.00 -21.40
C LYS A 104 20.81 -7.72 -20.85
N LEU A 105 21.54 -6.96 -20.02
CA LEU A 105 21.05 -5.72 -19.43
C LEU A 105 21.08 -4.56 -20.43
N ILE A 106 22.21 -4.39 -21.13
CA ILE A 106 22.46 -3.22 -22.00
C ILE A 106 22.40 -3.49 -23.51
N GLY A 107 22.27 -4.74 -23.92
CA GLY A 107 22.48 -5.17 -25.30
C GLY A 107 23.96 -5.39 -25.62
N ALA A 108 24.23 -6.36 -26.49
CA ALA A 108 25.58 -6.53 -27.03
C ALA A 108 25.91 -5.35 -27.97
N PRO A 109 27.17 -4.88 -28.03
CA PRO A 109 27.57 -3.83 -28.96
C PRO A 109 27.60 -4.31 -30.42
N PRO A 110 27.61 -3.39 -31.42
CA PRO A 110 27.58 -3.76 -32.83
C PRO A 110 28.86 -4.52 -33.20
N GLY A 111 28.73 -5.63 -33.92
CA GLY A 111 29.85 -6.49 -34.31
C GLY A 111 30.14 -7.66 -33.37
N TYR A 112 29.42 -7.79 -32.26
CA TYR A 112 29.45 -8.98 -31.40
C TYR A 112 28.35 -9.99 -31.79
N LEU A 113 28.63 -11.28 -31.61
CA LEU A 113 27.67 -12.35 -31.86
C LEU A 113 26.43 -12.12 -30.96
N GLY A 114 25.22 -12.15 -31.53
CA GLY A 114 23.98 -11.93 -30.79
C GLY A 114 23.54 -10.46 -30.64
N HIS A 115 24.21 -9.49 -31.28
CA HIS A 115 23.82 -8.07 -31.25
C HIS A 115 22.35 -7.81 -31.63
N ARG A 116 21.83 -8.51 -32.65
CA ARG A 116 20.42 -8.37 -33.08
C ARG A 116 19.43 -9.19 -32.26
N GLU A 117 19.91 -10.14 -31.48
CA GLU A 117 19.07 -11.12 -30.75
C GLU A 117 18.97 -10.79 -29.25
N THR A 118 19.92 -10.00 -28.73
CA THR A 118 19.98 -9.64 -27.31
C THR A 118 19.23 -8.32 -27.08
N VAL A 119 17.94 -8.42 -26.77
CA VAL A 119 17.13 -7.25 -26.39
C VAL A 119 17.56 -6.77 -25.00
N PRO A 120 17.99 -5.49 -24.85
CA PRO A 120 18.35 -4.95 -23.55
C PRO A 120 17.17 -5.01 -22.58
N LEU A 121 17.42 -5.38 -21.33
CA LEU A 121 16.39 -5.44 -20.30
C LEU A 121 16.01 -4.04 -19.80
N LEU A 122 16.99 -3.14 -19.65
CA LEU A 122 16.75 -1.78 -19.15
C LEU A 122 16.65 -0.80 -20.33
N THR A 123 15.45 -0.65 -20.89
CA THR A 123 15.16 0.27 -22.01
C THR A 123 14.18 1.36 -21.60
N GLN A 124 14.11 2.44 -22.40
CA GLN A 124 13.14 3.50 -22.18
C GLN A 124 11.69 2.98 -22.25
N LEU A 125 11.42 2.04 -23.17
CA LEU A 125 10.11 1.40 -23.28
C LEU A 125 9.74 0.64 -22.00
N ARG A 126 10.68 -0.13 -21.43
CA ARG A 126 10.45 -0.88 -20.18
C ARG A 126 10.18 0.04 -18.99
N LEU A 127 10.87 1.18 -18.90
CA LEU A 127 10.58 2.18 -17.88
C LEU A 127 9.18 2.76 -18.05
N ALA A 128 8.77 3.09 -19.28
CA ALA A 128 7.43 3.60 -19.57
C ALA A 128 6.33 2.57 -19.24
N GLU A 129 6.52 1.29 -19.60
CA GLU A 129 5.60 0.19 -19.26
C GLU A 129 5.41 0.03 -17.74
N ALA A 130 6.44 0.36 -16.95
CA ALA A 130 6.40 0.31 -15.49
C ALA A 130 5.74 1.55 -14.85
N THR A 131 5.27 2.53 -15.61
CA THR A 131 4.61 3.76 -15.11
C THR A 131 3.14 3.84 -15.52
N SER A 132 2.34 4.66 -14.84
CA SER A 132 0.89 4.79 -15.07
C SER A 132 0.48 6.24 -15.31
N ASP A 133 -0.78 6.45 -15.72
CA ASP A 133 -1.34 7.79 -15.88
C ASP A 133 -1.39 8.59 -14.56
N GLN A 134 -1.32 7.89 -13.41
CA GLN A 134 -1.28 8.51 -12.09
C GLN A 134 0.11 9.05 -11.72
N SER A 135 1.19 8.45 -12.26
CA SER A 135 2.56 8.82 -11.94
C SER A 135 3.53 8.29 -12.99
N ASP A 136 4.35 9.19 -13.53
CA ASP A 136 5.45 8.88 -14.47
C ASP A 136 6.78 8.56 -13.75
N LEU A 137 6.76 8.44 -12.42
CA LEU A 137 7.92 8.04 -11.61
C LEU A 137 8.14 6.53 -11.72
N ALA A 138 9.15 6.09 -12.46
CA ALA A 138 9.47 4.67 -12.60
C ALA A 138 10.23 4.12 -11.38
N LEU A 139 9.96 2.87 -11.03
CA LEU A 139 10.65 2.15 -9.96
C LEU A 139 11.56 1.08 -10.57
N VAL A 140 12.86 1.16 -10.28
CA VAL A 140 13.87 0.19 -10.76
C VAL A 140 14.47 -0.54 -9.56
N LEU A 141 14.34 -1.86 -9.53
CA LEU A 141 14.81 -2.69 -8.43
C LEU A 141 15.95 -3.61 -8.88
N PHE A 142 17.13 -3.40 -8.32
CA PHE A 142 18.28 -4.30 -8.42
C PHE A 142 18.32 -5.20 -7.19
N ASP A 143 17.86 -6.44 -7.35
CA ASP A 143 17.77 -7.41 -6.25
C ASP A 143 19.12 -8.13 -6.07
N GLU A 144 19.60 -8.24 -4.82
CA GLU A 144 20.86 -8.90 -4.44
C GLU A 144 22.10 -8.35 -5.17
N ILE A 145 22.27 -7.02 -5.17
CA ILE A 145 23.32 -6.30 -5.92
C ILE A 145 24.74 -6.79 -5.60
N GLU A 146 24.98 -7.35 -4.42
CA GLU A 146 26.28 -7.91 -4.04
C GLU A 146 26.71 -9.09 -4.90
N LYS A 147 25.78 -9.78 -5.57
CA LYS A 147 26.08 -10.95 -6.43
C LYS A 147 26.54 -10.58 -7.82
N ALA A 148 26.23 -9.38 -8.32
CA ALA A 148 26.58 -8.99 -9.68
C ALA A 148 28.10 -8.86 -9.91
N ALA A 149 28.49 -8.95 -11.18
CA ALA A 149 29.82 -8.66 -11.68
C ALA A 149 30.22 -7.20 -11.40
N HIS A 150 31.54 -6.94 -11.37
CA HIS A 150 32.05 -5.61 -11.02
C HIS A 150 31.69 -4.53 -12.07
N SER A 151 31.51 -4.92 -13.33
CA SER A 151 31.01 -4.04 -14.39
C SER A 151 29.61 -3.49 -14.12
N MET A 152 28.75 -4.22 -13.40
CA MET A 152 27.44 -3.71 -12.99
C MET A 152 27.59 -2.45 -12.15
N THR A 153 28.43 -2.47 -11.11
CA THR A 153 28.64 -1.30 -10.24
C THR A 153 29.23 -0.11 -11.01
N LYS A 154 30.15 -0.36 -11.95
CA LYS A 154 30.72 0.69 -12.82
C LYS A 154 29.67 1.33 -13.72
N LEU A 155 28.82 0.51 -14.33
CA LEU A 155 27.71 0.96 -15.17
C LEU A 155 26.71 1.78 -14.35
N LEU A 156 26.32 1.26 -13.18
CA LEU A 156 25.41 1.94 -12.27
C LEU A 156 25.97 3.29 -11.84
N LEU A 157 27.25 3.39 -11.49
CA LEU A 157 27.86 4.67 -11.12
C LEU A 157 27.66 5.75 -12.21
N GLY A 158 27.79 5.39 -13.48
CA GLY A 158 27.50 6.31 -14.59
C GLY A 158 26.04 6.76 -14.64
N ILE A 159 25.10 5.85 -14.34
CA ILE A 159 23.66 6.15 -14.24
C ILE A 159 23.38 7.07 -13.04
N LEU A 160 23.94 6.77 -11.87
CA LEU A 160 23.69 7.55 -10.66
C LEU A 160 24.25 8.99 -10.78
N ASP A 161 25.30 9.17 -11.58
CA ASP A 161 25.94 10.48 -11.80
C ASP A 161 25.26 11.34 -12.85
N LYS A 162 24.67 10.73 -13.89
CA LYS A 162 24.19 11.45 -15.09
C LYS A 162 22.72 11.23 -15.42
N GLY A 163 22.04 10.33 -14.72
CA GLY A 163 20.67 9.93 -15.03
C GLY A 163 20.49 9.30 -16.41
N ILE A 164 21.57 8.95 -17.12
CA ILE A 164 21.52 8.45 -18.50
C ILE A 164 22.33 7.17 -18.63
N LEU A 165 21.73 6.16 -19.25
CA LEU A 165 22.40 4.93 -19.68
C LEU A 165 22.49 4.89 -21.21
N ARG A 166 23.68 4.62 -21.75
CA ARG A 166 23.87 4.34 -23.17
C ARG A 166 23.91 2.83 -23.39
N LEU A 167 23.03 2.34 -24.27
CA LEU A 167 22.90 0.93 -24.61
C LEU A 167 23.88 0.52 -25.71
N GLY A 168 24.04 -0.79 -25.89
CA GLY A 168 24.94 -1.39 -26.89
C GLY A 168 24.58 -1.00 -28.33
N ASP A 169 23.32 -0.72 -28.62
CA ASP A 169 22.85 -0.21 -29.92
C ASP A 169 23.01 1.32 -30.10
N ASN A 170 23.68 1.98 -29.15
CA ASN A 170 23.84 3.44 -29.05
C ASN A 170 22.58 4.24 -28.72
N THR A 171 21.44 3.60 -28.45
CA THR A 171 20.29 4.31 -27.89
C THR A 171 20.57 4.71 -26.44
N THR A 172 19.83 5.71 -25.96
CA THR A 172 19.97 6.23 -24.60
C THR A 172 18.68 6.02 -23.82
N VAL A 173 18.82 5.71 -22.53
CA VAL A 173 17.73 5.58 -21.58
C VAL A 173 17.86 6.70 -20.54
N ASN A 174 16.79 7.46 -20.34
CA ASN A 174 16.73 8.50 -19.32
C ASN A 174 16.13 7.89 -18.03
N LEU A 175 16.88 8.00 -16.93
CA LEU A 175 16.57 7.52 -15.59
C LEU A 175 16.38 8.66 -14.58
N GLU A 176 16.26 9.92 -15.00
CA GLU A 176 16.02 11.06 -14.10
C GLU A 176 14.68 10.89 -13.36
N LYS A 177 13.65 10.43 -14.06
CA LYS A 177 12.32 10.11 -13.50
C LYS A 177 12.27 8.70 -12.90
N THR A 178 13.30 8.31 -12.14
CA THR A 178 13.34 6.98 -11.51
C THR A 178 13.72 7.03 -10.04
N LEU A 179 13.07 6.18 -9.24
CA LEU A 179 13.60 5.74 -7.96
C LEU A 179 14.33 4.40 -8.16
N ILE A 180 15.62 4.38 -7.83
CA ILE A 180 16.46 3.20 -7.93
C ILE A 180 16.62 2.57 -6.55
N PHE A 181 16.31 1.28 -6.47
CA PHE A 181 16.43 0.50 -5.24
C PHE A 181 17.43 -0.62 -5.44
N PHE A 182 18.41 -0.71 -4.54
CA PHE A 182 19.31 -1.85 -4.42
C PHE A 182 18.88 -2.67 -3.19
N THR A 183 18.73 -3.98 -3.32
CA THR A 183 18.61 -4.87 -2.15
C THR A 183 19.92 -5.60 -1.94
N SER A 184 20.30 -5.80 -0.68
CA SER A 184 21.47 -6.61 -0.35
C SER A 184 21.31 -7.29 1.00
N ASN A 185 21.88 -8.49 1.12
CA ASN A 185 21.95 -9.25 2.36
C ASN A 185 23.29 -9.04 3.10
N LEU A 186 24.13 -8.11 2.64
CA LEU A 186 25.40 -7.78 3.29
C LEU A 186 25.20 -7.34 4.74
N GLY A 187 26.07 -7.83 5.63
CA GLY A 187 26.03 -7.50 7.05
C GLY A 187 24.88 -8.16 7.83
N ALA A 188 23.96 -8.89 7.18
CA ALA A 188 22.79 -9.47 7.82
C ALA A 188 23.12 -10.33 9.05
N ARG A 189 24.14 -11.20 8.96
CA ARG A 189 24.59 -12.02 10.09
C ARG A 189 25.12 -11.22 11.28
N ALA A 190 25.85 -10.14 11.02
CA ALA A 190 26.39 -9.29 12.07
C ALA A 190 25.29 -8.43 12.71
N MET A 191 24.36 -7.91 11.90
CA MET A 191 23.16 -7.22 12.39
C MET A 191 22.30 -8.14 13.28
N LEU A 192 22.11 -9.40 12.87
CA LEU A 192 21.37 -10.41 13.65
C LEU A 192 21.99 -10.68 15.02
N ARG A 193 23.32 -10.81 15.10
CA ARG A 193 24.04 -11.00 16.38
C ARG A 193 23.90 -9.82 17.32
N GLU A 194 23.82 -8.60 16.78
CA GLU A 194 23.66 -7.40 17.60
C GLU A 194 22.23 -7.24 18.13
N ILE A 195 21.25 -7.74 17.37
CA ILE A 195 19.83 -7.77 17.77
C ILE A 195 19.58 -8.89 18.80
N ASN A 196 20.17 -10.06 18.58
CA ASN A 196 20.07 -11.24 19.44
C ASN A 196 21.48 -11.63 19.94
N PRO A 197 22.05 -10.90 20.91
CA PRO A 197 23.33 -11.28 21.49
C PRO A 197 23.21 -12.66 22.16
N ASP A 198 24.15 -13.57 21.85
CA ASP A 198 24.18 -14.92 22.44
C ASP A 198 24.08 -14.85 23.97
N ILE A 199 23.25 -15.71 24.55
CA ILE A 199 22.87 -15.78 25.99
C ILE A 199 24.08 -15.96 26.96
N GLY A 200 25.32 -16.00 26.47
CA GLY A 200 26.50 -16.43 27.22
C GLY A 200 27.32 -15.34 27.92
N PHE A 201 27.44 -14.13 27.39
CA PHE A 201 28.34 -13.12 27.98
C PHE A 201 27.86 -11.71 27.61
N HIS A 202 27.05 -11.09 28.47
CA HIS A 202 27.09 -9.69 28.90
C HIS A 202 25.77 -9.30 29.59
N SER A 203 25.92 -8.50 30.64
CA SER A 203 24.90 -8.12 31.61
C SER A 203 23.62 -7.55 30.99
N ALA A 204 22.50 -7.88 31.62
CA ALA A 204 21.14 -7.47 31.32
C ALA A 204 20.91 -5.94 31.39
N THR A 205 21.48 -5.22 30.45
CA THR A 205 21.10 -3.85 30.12
C THR A 205 20.50 -3.89 28.73
N ARG A 206 19.16 -3.80 28.66
CA ARG A 206 18.44 -3.55 27.40
C ARG A 206 19.01 -2.26 26.82
N THR A 207 19.86 -2.39 25.80
CA THR A 207 20.34 -1.24 25.04
C THR A 207 19.12 -0.44 24.56
N PRO A 208 19.06 0.89 24.76
CA PRO A 208 17.97 1.70 24.23
C PRO A 208 17.79 1.46 22.73
N ARG A 209 16.54 1.32 22.27
CA ARG A 209 16.21 0.97 20.87
C ARG A 209 16.89 1.89 19.84
N ALA A 210 17.08 3.17 20.18
CA ALA A 210 17.79 4.14 19.36
C ALA A 210 19.29 3.81 19.20
N GLU A 211 19.98 3.46 20.28
CA GLU A 211 21.41 3.11 20.24
C GLU A 211 21.67 1.79 19.50
N LEU A 212 20.72 0.85 19.58
CA LEU A 212 20.76 -0.39 18.82
C LEU A 212 20.64 -0.11 17.32
N GLN A 213 19.70 0.76 16.93
CA GLN A 213 19.52 1.15 15.52
C GLN A 213 20.78 1.78 14.93
N THR A 214 21.41 2.72 15.65
CA THR A 214 22.67 3.35 15.20
C THR A 214 23.80 2.32 15.03
N ARG A 215 23.90 1.33 15.92
CA ARG A 215 24.89 0.25 15.80
C ARG A 215 24.63 -0.64 14.58
N ILE A 216 23.37 -1.02 14.36
CA ILE A 216 22.96 -1.82 13.19
C ILE A 216 23.30 -1.08 11.89
N GLU A 217 23.01 0.22 11.81
CA GLU A 217 23.36 1.07 10.67
C GLU A 217 24.87 1.14 10.44
N ALA A 218 25.67 1.30 11.51
CA ALA A 218 27.13 1.31 11.41
C ALA A 218 27.68 -0.04 10.89
N ILE A 219 27.15 -1.16 11.37
CA ILE A 219 27.50 -2.51 10.90
C ILE A 219 27.14 -2.67 9.41
N ALA A 220 25.93 -2.24 9.03
CA ALA A 220 25.44 -2.33 7.66
C ALA A 220 26.32 -1.51 6.70
N LEU A 221 26.58 -0.24 7.03
CA LEU A 221 27.47 0.64 6.26
C LEU A 221 28.90 0.10 6.19
N GLY A 222 29.40 -0.47 7.28
CA GLY A 222 30.71 -1.12 7.30
C GLY A 222 30.80 -2.32 6.35
N ALA A 223 29.73 -3.12 6.24
CA ALA A 223 29.67 -4.24 5.30
C ALA A 223 29.59 -3.75 3.84
N VAL A 224 28.81 -2.70 3.56
CA VAL A 224 28.69 -2.10 2.23
C VAL A 224 30.01 -1.53 1.75
N ARG A 225 30.71 -0.75 2.60
CA ARG A 225 32.02 -0.14 2.26
C ARG A 225 33.14 -1.16 2.01
N LYS A 226 32.98 -2.41 2.45
CA LYS A 226 33.91 -3.50 2.12
C LYS A 226 33.68 -4.08 0.73
N ARG A 227 32.44 -4.05 0.22
CA ARG A 227 32.06 -4.63 -1.07
C ARG A 227 32.06 -3.60 -2.20
N PHE A 228 31.60 -2.39 -1.92
CA PHE A 228 31.40 -1.33 -2.91
C PHE A 228 32.41 -0.20 -2.73
N SER A 229 32.78 0.46 -3.84
CA SER A 229 33.70 1.60 -3.81
C SER A 229 33.07 2.80 -3.05
N PRO A 230 33.88 3.65 -2.40
CA PRO A 230 33.39 4.87 -1.78
C PRO A 230 32.60 5.77 -2.75
N GLU A 231 33.01 5.82 -4.02
CA GLU A 231 32.31 6.55 -5.07
C GLU A 231 30.86 6.09 -5.23
N PHE A 232 30.63 4.77 -5.34
CA PHE A 232 29.28 4.21 -5.44
C PHE A 232 28.47 4.48 -4.18
N VAL A 233 29.06 4.29 -3.00
CA VAL A 233 28.36 4.50 -1.72
C VAL A 233 27.93 5.96 -1.55
N ASN A 234 28.75 6.91 -1.98
CA ASN A 234 28.46 8.34 -1.89
C ASN A 234 27.36 8.80 -2.87
N ARG A 235 26.92 7.95 -3.81
CA ARG A 235 25.78 8.22 -4.71
C ARG A 235 24.46 7.64 -4.22
N ILE A 236 24.46 6.92 -3.10
CA ILE A 236 23.24 6.44 -2.45
C ILE A 236 22.70 7.56 -1.57
N ASP A 237 21.44 7.95 -1.80
CA ASP A 237 20.80 9.03 -1.07
C ASP A 237 20.36 8.62 0.34
N ALA A 238 19.88 7.38 0.48
CA ALA A 238 19.53 6.83 1.77
C ALA A 238 19.78 5.32 1.85
N VAL A 239 20.29 4.90 3.01
CA VAL A 239 20.46 3.49 3.38
C VAL A 239 19.37 3.14 4.38
N ALA A 240 18.58 2.11 4.07
CA ALA A 240 17.52 1.62 4.93
C ALA A 240 17.85 0.22 5.44
N THR A 241 17.99 0.07 6.76
CA THR A 241 18.23 -1.23 7.40
C THR A 241 16.91 -1.89 7.77
N TYR A 242 16.77 -3.17 7.42
CA TYR A 242 15.62 -4.01 7.69
C TYR A 242 15.94 -4.92 8.86
N GLN A 243 15.04 -4.94 9.83
CA GLN A 243 15.15 -5.77 11.01
C GLN A 243 14.46 -7.13 10.79
N PRO A 244 14.91 -8.20 11.47
CA PRO A 244 14.16 -9.44 11.56
C PRO A 244 12.74 -9.17 12.08
N LEU A 245 11.78 -9.93 11.55
CA LEU A 245 10.38 -9.79 11.93
C LEU A 245 10.16 -10.44 13.30
N ASP A 246 9.59 -9.68 14.23
CA ASP A 246 9.17 -10.20 15.53
C ASP A 246 7.86 -11.01 15.42
N ALA A 247 7.48 -11.67 16.51
CA ALA A 247 6.28 -12.53 16.53
C ALA A 247 4.99 -11.75 16.20
N GLU A 248 4.88 -10.50 16.67
CA GLU A 248 3.74 -9.61 16.39
C GLU A 248 3.67 -9.23 14.90
N SER A 249 4.82 -8.90 14.30
CA SER A 249 4.92 -8.64 12.86
C SER A 249 4.54 -9.87 12.05
N MET A 250 4.97 -11.06 12.47
CA MET A 250 4.64 -12.31 11.79
C MET A 250 3.15 -12.67 11.88
N GLU A 251 2.51 -12.44 13.03
CA GLU A 251 1.05 -12.58 13.19
C GLU A 251 0.29 -11.62 12.25
N THR A 252 0.74 -10.37 12.18
CA THR A 252 0.14 -9.37 11.28
C THR A 252 0.29 -9.75 9.80
N ILE A 253 1.43 -10.33 9.42
CA ILE A 253 1.66 -10.84 8.06
C ILE A 253 0.76 -12.04 7.77
N LEU A 254 0.64 -12.99 8.71
CA LEU A 254 -0.28 -14.12 8.58
C LEU A 254 -1.72 -13.65 8.35
N ASP A 255 -2.17 -12.66 9.11
CA ASP A 255 -3.47 -12.02 8.95
C ASP A 255 -3.67 -11.45 7.54
N HIS A 256 -2.66 -10.75 7.02
CA HIS A 256 -2.72 -10.20 5.68
C HIS A 256 -2.80 -11.29 4.60
N ASP A 257 -2.04 -12.36 4.74
CA ASP A 257 -2.07 -13.49 3.80
C ASP A 257 -3.41 -14.24 3.84
N ILE A 258 -4.00 -14.45 5.02
CA ILE A 258 -5.32 -15.07 5.17
C ILE A 258 -6.40 -14.18 4.53
N ARG A 259 -6.38 -12.86 4.79
CA ARG A 259 -7.32 -11.92 4.14
C ARG A 259 -7.16 -11.92 2.62
N THR A 260 -5.94 -12.02 2.13
CA THR A 260 -5.67 -12.11 0.69
C THR A 260 -6.24 -13.40 0.09
N LEU A 261 -6.10 -14.52 0.79
CA LEU A 261 -6.74 -15.78 0.39
C LEU A 261 -8.27 -15.66 0.39
N GLN A 262 -8.87 -15.05 1.42
CA GLN A 262 -10.30 -14.80 1.49
C GLN A 262 -10.79 -13.94 0.31
N ARG A 263 -10.08 -12.87 -0.03
CA ARG A 263 -10.39 -12.02 -1.19
C ARG A 263 -10.35 -12.83 -2.50
N HIS A 264 -9.35 -13.70 -2.68
CA HIS A 264 -9.29 -14.57 -3.85
C HIS A 264 -10.46 -15.56 -3.93
N VAL A 265 -10.90 -16.11 -2.80
CA VAL A 265 -12.10 -16.95 -2.73
C VAL A 265 -13.33 -16.16 -3.16
N ASN A 266 -13.51 -14.96 -2.61
CA ASN A 266 -14.66 -14.11 -2.93
C ASN A 266 -14.70 -13.69 -4.40
N SER A 267 -13.56 -13.27 -4.97
CA SER A 267 -13.52 -12.75 -6.33
C SER A 267 -13.58 -13.85 -7.40
N ARG A 268 -13.01 -15.03 -7.14
CA ARG A 268 -12.91 -16.10 -8.16
C ARG A 268 -14.02 -17.14 -8.09
N LEU A 269 -14.62 -17.36 -6.92
CA LEU A 269 -15.68 -18.37 -6.76
C LEU A 269 -17.08 -17.78 -6.84
N GLY A 270 -17.25 -16.45 -6.85
CA GLY A 270 -18.54 -15.79 -7.04
C GLY A 270 -19.58 -16.29 -6.02
N ASP A 271 -20.70 -16.80 -6.52
CA ASP A 271 -21.79 -17.32 -5.67
C ASP A 271 -21.44 -18.60 -4.91
N ASN A 272 -20.34 -19.27 -5.29
CA ASN A 272 -19.80 -20.44 -4.58
C ASN A 272 -18.71 -20.07 -3.57
N CYS A 273 -18.60 -18.79 -3.20
CA CYS A 273 -17.66 -18.35 -2.18
C CYS A 273 -18.02 -18.94 -0.81
N PHE A 274 -17.03 -18.94 0.09
CA PHE A 274 -17.18 -19.39 1.47
C PHE A 274 -16.24 -18.57 2.34
N THR A 275 -16.51 -18.54 3.64
CA THR A 275 -15.69 -17.82 4.61
C THR A 275 -14.67 -18.75 5.23
N ILE A 276 -13.43 -18.33 5.29
CA ILE A 276 -12.33 -19.05 5.94
C ILE A 276 -12.14 -18.46 7.33
N GLU A 277 -12.32 -19.29 8.35
CA GLU A 277 -11.97 -18.96 9.73
C GLU A 277 -10.76 -19.81 10.15
N VAL A 278 -9.65 -19.15 10.49
CA VAL A 278 -8.43 -19.82 10.97
C VAL A 278 -8.34 -19.66 12.47
N LEU A 279 -8.53 -20.76 13.21
CA LEU A 279 -8.52 -20.76 14.67
C LEU A 279 -7.12 -20.51 15.25
N PRO A 280 -7.01 -20.02 16.51
CA PRO A 280 -5.72 -19.68 17.14
C PRO A 280 -4.68 -20.81 17.09
N GLU A 281 -5.09 -22.07 17.23
CA GLU A 281 -4.20 -23.23 17.17
C GLU A 281 -3.68 -23.45 15.75
N ALA A 282 -4.51 -23.24 14.72
CA ALA A 282 -4.09 -23.29 13.32
C ALA A 282 -3.14 -22.15 12.96
N ARG A 283 -3.37 -20.94 13.52
CA ARG A 283 -2.45 -19.80 13.35
C ARG A 283 -1.08 -20.10 13.93
N SER A 284 -1.06 -20.60 15.17
CA SER A 284 0.16 -21.02 15.86
C SER A 284 0.91 -22.10 15.07
N PHE A 285 0.19 -23.07 14.53
CA PHE A 285 0.74 -24.09 13.64
C PHE A 285 1.37 -23.50 12.37
N LEU A 286 0.69 -22.57 11.70
CA LEU A 286 1.17 -21.93 10.48
C LEU A 286 2.43 -21.09 10.75
N LEU A 287 2.48 -20.36 11.86
CA LEU A 287 3.64 -19.56 12.25
C LEU A 287 4.83 -20.43 12.66
N ALA A 288 4.62 -21.44 13.49
CA ALA A 288 5.68 -22.35 13.94
C ALA A 288 6.40 -23.03 12.75
N ARG A 289 5.68 -23.28 11.65
CA ARG A 289 6.23 -23.90 10.43
C ARG A 289 6.64 -22.89 9.36
N GLY A 290 6.07 -21.69 9.38
CA GLY A 290 6.26 -20.63 8.40
C GLY A 290 7.34 -19.61 8.76
N VAL A 291 7.81 -19.61 10.01
CA VAL A 291 8.94 -18.79 10.45
C VAL A 291 10.22 -19.60 10.27
N SER A 292 11.12 -19.10 9.44
CA SER A 292 12.48 -19.61 9.30
C SER A 292 13.48 -18.50 9.58
N GLU A 293 14.52 -18.79 10.36
CA GLU A 293 15.64 -17.86 10.57
C GLU A 293 16.37 -17.51 9.26
N GLU A 294 16.37 -18.42 8.28
CA GLU A 294 17.09 -18.25 7.01
C GLU A 294 16.26 -17.51 5.95
N TYR A 295 14.94 -17.71 5.93
CA TYR A 295 14.06 -17.25 4.85
C TYR A 295 12.99 -16.24 5.29
N GLY A 296 12.89 -15.92 6.58
CA GLY A 296 11.94 -14.94 7.12
C GLY A 296 10.48 -15.28 6.77
N ALA A 297 9.67 -14.25 6.48
CA ALA A 297 8.26 -14.41 6.13
C ALA A 297 8.01 -15.11 4.77
N ARG A 298 9.05 -15.36 3.97
CA ARG A 298 8.91 -16.02 2.66
C ARG A 298 8.41 -17.46 2.80
N GLU A 299 8.79 -18.16 3.87
CA GLU A 299 8.32 -19.52 4.14
C GLU A 299 6.87 -19.56 4.58
N LEU A 300 6.38 -18.54 5.30
CA LEU A 300 4.99 -18.45 5.75
C LEU A 300 4.01 -18.53 4.57
N LYS A 301 4.23 -17.74 3.51
CA LYS A 301 3.39 -17.77 2.30
C LYS A 301 3.38 -19.15 1.64
N ARG A 302 4.53 -19.85 1.61
CA ARG A 302 4.65 -21.22 1.07
C ARG A 302 3.89 -22.22 1.95
N VAL A 303 4.00 -22.09 3.26
CA VAL A 303 3.32 -22.95 4.23
C VAL A 303 1.80 -22.76 4.14
N ILE A 304 1.30 -21.53 4.10
CA ILE A 304 -0.12 -21.22 3.88
C ILE A 304 -0.59 -21.85 2.57
N HIS A 305 0.14 -21.65 1.47
CA HIS A 305 -0.24 -22.21 0.19
C HIS A 305 -0.33 -23.75 0.22
N ARG A 306 0.69 -24.41 0.78
CA ARG A 306 0.78 -25.88 0.81
C ARG A 306 -0.19 -26.52 1.82
N LYS A 307 -0.30 -25.95 3.01
CA LYS A 307 -1.04 -26.56 4.13
C LYS A 307 -2.49 -26.08 4.22
N LEU A 308 -2.83 -24.94 3.62
CA LEU A 308 -4.19 -24.38 3.64
C LEU A 308 -4.78 -24.25 2.22
N THR A 309 -4.16 -23.49 1.32
CA THR A 309 -4.75 -23.19 0.00
C THR A 309 -4.94 -24.44 -0.87
N GLN A 310 -3.93 -25.31 -0.95
CA GLN A 310 -4.01 -26.55 -1.74
C GLN A 310 -5.09 -27.53 -1.25
N PRO A 311 -5.18 -27.83 0.07
CA PRO A 311 -6.30 -28.60 0.62
C PRO A 311 -7.67 -27.97 0.35
N LEU A 312 -7.82 -26.66 0.55
CA LEU A 312 -9.07 -25.95 0.24
C LEU A 312 -9.45 -26.11 -1.23
N ALA A 313 -8.52 -25.91 -2.17
CA ALA A 313 -8.77 -26.08 -3.59
C ALA A 313 -9.23 -27.51 -3.93
N THR A 314 -8.67 -28.51 -3.24
CA THR A 314 -9.09 -29.92 -3.40
C THR A 314 -10.53 -30.12 -2.93
N MET A 315 -10.90 -29.60 -1.77
CA MET A 315 -12.27 -29.69 -1.23
C MET A 315 -13.28 -28.97 -2.12
N VAL A 316 -12.94 -27.78 -2.64
CA VAL A 316 -13.77 -27.04 -3.60
C VAL A 316 -13.99 -27.85 -4.88
N THR A 317 -12.91 -28.43 -5.43
CA THR A 317 -13.00 -29.25 -6.66
C THR A 317 -13.88 -30.47 -6.47
N ARG A 318 -13.83 -31.08 -5.28
CA ARG A 318 -14.66 -32.24 -4.91
C ARG A 318 -16.08 -31.88 -4.49
N ARG A 319 -16.43 -30.59 -4.47
CA ARG A 319 -17.72 -30.06 -3.99
C ARG A 319 -18.02 -30.46 -2.55
N GLU A 320 -16.99 -30.53 -1.72
CA GLU A 320 -17.10 -30.84 -0.28
C GLU A 320 -17.41 -29.57 0.55
N ILE A 321 -17.37 -28.39 -0.06
CA ILE A 321 -17.69 -27.10 0.57
C ILE A 321 -18.93 -26.54 -0.10
N ASN A 322 -19.97 -26.29 0.69
CA ASN A 322 -21.18 -25.63 0.20
C ASN A 322 -20.95 -24.13 -0.02
N SER A 323 -21.72 -23.55 -0.94
CA SER A 323 -21.79 -22.09 -1.13
C SER A 323 -22.20 -21.40 0.16
N ASN A 324 -21.57 -20.26 0.45
CA ASN A 324 -21.75 -19.48 1.68
C ASN A 324 -21.52 -20.30 2.97
N ALA A 325 -20.71 -21.35 2.92
CA ALA A 325 -20.35 -22.08 4.13
C ALA A 325 -19.28 -21.34 4.95
N LEU A 326 -19.22 -21.65 6.24
CA LEU A 326 -18.08 -21.34 7.08
C LEU A 326 -17.13 -22.55 7.07
N VAL A 327 -15.90 -22.32 6.63
CA VAL A 327 -14.84 -23.32 6.62
C VAL A 327 -13.87 -22.97 7.74
N GLN A 328 -13.91 -23.79 8.79
CA GLN A 328 -13.07 -23.63 9.95
C GLN A 328 -11.80 -24.47 9.79
N VAL A 329 -10.67 -23.84 10.10
CA VAL A 329 -9.33 -24.42 9.99
C VAL A 329 -8.76 -24.53 11.40
N SER A 330 -8.48 -25.75 11.85
CA SER A 330 -7.85 -26.05 13.14
C SER A 330 -6.51 -26.76 12.94
N ALA A 331 -5.69 -26.80 14.00
CA ALA A 331 -4.58 -27.75 14.03
C ALA A 331 -5.15 -29.18 13.98
N GLY A 332 -4.49 -30.06 13.23
CA GLY A 332 -4.88 -31.47 13.14
C GLY A 332 -4.30 -32.31 14.28
N ASP A 333 -4.88 -33.49 14.49
CA ASP A 333 -4.43 -34.43 15.54
C ASP A 333 -3.00 -34.94 15.32
N ASN A 334 -2.54 -34.92 14.07
CA ASN A 334 -1.15 -35.15 13.71
C ASN A 334 -0.45 -33.83 13.50
N ASP A 335 0.72 -33.71 14.11
CA ASP A 335 1.50 -32.49 14.23
C ASP A 335 1.93 -31.88 12.89
N ASP A 336 1.62 -32.48 11.72
CA ASP A 336 2.00 -31.96 10.40
C ASP A 336 0.82 -31.63 9.46
N LYS A 337 -0.43 -31.61 9.93
CA LYS A 337 -1.59 -31.26 9.08
C LYS A 337 -2.54 -30.29 9.76
N LEU A 338 -3.17 -29.44 8.93
CA LEU A 338 -4.35 -28.69 9.33
C LEU A 338 -5.59 -29.56 9.10
N THR A 339 -6.55 -29.49 10.01
CA THR A 339 -7.88 -30.05 9.83
C THR A 339 -8.79 -28.94 9.31
N ILE A 340 -9.41 -29.20 8.15
CA ILE A 340 -10.34 -28.26 7.52
C ILE A 340 -11.72 -28.90 7.57
N ARG A 341 -12.66 -28.22 8.21
CA ARG A 341 -14.04 -28.71 8.34
C ARG A 341 -15.01 -27.60 7.97
N GLN A 342 -16.04 -27.98 7.21
CA GLN A 342 -17.20 -27.12 7.09
C GLN A 342 -17.98 -27.18 8.40
N VAL A 343 -18.24 -26.01 9.00
CA VAL A 343 -19.03 -25.89 10.23
C VAL A 343 -20.33 -25.18 9.88
N GLY A 344 -21.40 -25.97 9.67
CA GLY A 344 -22.73 -25.48 9.32
C GLY A 344 -22.86 -24.87 7.92
N SER A 345 -24.02 -24.28 7.64
CA SER A 345 -24.02 -23.10 6.76
C SER A 345 -23.26 -22.02 7.53
N ALA A 346 -22.59 -21.07 6.86
CA ALA A 346 -22.29 -19.84 7.59
C ALA A 346 -23.62 -19.34 8.21
N PRO A 347 -23.61 -18.59 9.33
CA PRO A 347 -24.72 -17.65 9.53
C PRO A 347 -24.94 -17.02 8.17
N SER A 348 -26.15 -17.17 7.59
CA SER A 348 -26.48 -16.73 6.22
C SER A 348 -25.67 -15.48 5.98
N ALA A 349 -24.73 -15.48 5.02
CA ALA A 349 -23.81 -14.36 4.85
C ALA A 349 -24.62 -13.10 5.14
N PRO A 350 -24.32 -12.35 6.23
CA PRO A 350 -25.24 -11.33 6.73
C PRO A 350 -25.66 -10.56 5.50
N PRO A 351 -26.99 -10.45 5.22
CA PRO A 351 -27.50 -10.06 3.89
C PRO A 351 -26.58 -8.97 3.39
N ARG A 352 -25.83 -9.23 2.29
CA ARG A 352 -24.66 -8.44 1.93
C ARG A 352 -25.04 -7.00 2.16
N PRO A 353 -24.43 -6.30 3.12
CA PRO A 353 -24.99 -5.04 3.56
C PRO A 353 -25.04 -4.16 2.31
N SER A 354 -26.25 -3.76 1.94
CA SER A 354 -26.48 -3.09 0.67
C SER A 354 -26.35 -1.59 0.92
N ILE A 355 -25.59 -0.94 0.04
CA ILE A 355 -25.44 0.51 0.05
C ILE A 355 -25.96 1.05 -1.27
N LEU A 356 -26.79 2.09 -1.16
CA LEU A 356 -27.20 2.90 -2.29
C LEU A 356 -26.20 4.03 -2.49
N ILE A 357 -25.60 4.09 -3.67
CA ILE A 357 -24.72 5.18 -4.09
C ILE A 357 -25.49 6.03 -5.10
N VAL A 358 -25.56 7.33 -4.83
CA VAL A 358 -26.26 8.31 -5.65
C VAL A 358 -25.27 9.39 -6.08
N ASP A 359 -25.00 9.47 -7.37
CA ASP A 359 -24.08 10.42 -7.98
C ASP A 359 -24.47 10.60 -9.45
N ASP A 360 -24.43 11.81 -10.00
CA ASP A 360 -24.78 12.05 -11.40
C ASP A 360 -23.65 11.61 -12.37
N ASN A 361 -22.46 11.34 -11.85
CA ASN A 361 -21.32 10.86 -12.61
C ASN A 361 -21.30 9.32 -12.70
N HIS A 362 -21.72 8.79 -13.86
CA HIS A 362 -21.73 7.36 -14.14
C HIS A 362 -20.37 6.67 -13.96
N ASP A 363 -19.27 7.31 -14.37
CA ASP A 363 -17.93 6.71 -14.28
C ASP A 363 -17.50 6.54 -12.82
N LEU A 364 -17.81 7.52 -11.97
CA LEU A 364 -17.56 7.45 -10.53
C LEU A 364 -18.41 6.34 -9.88
N LEU A 365 -19.69 6.23 -10.26
CA LEU A 365 -20.55 5.15 -9.78
C LEU A 365 -20.00 3.77 -10.12
N MET A 366 -19.57 3.55 -11.36
CA MET A 366 -19.02 2.27 -11.80
C MET A 366 -17.68 1.96 -11.13
N PHE A 367 -16.83 2.97 -10.92
CA PHE A 367 -15.59 2.82 -10.17
C PHE A 367 -15.85 2.41 -8.71
N LEU A 368 -16.68 3.18 -8.00
CA LEU A 368 -17.02 2.88 -6.59
C LEU A 368 -17.73 1.54 -6.46
N ALA A 369 -18.60 1.19 -7.41
CA ALA A 369 -19.29 -0.09 -7.38
C ALA A 369 -18.35 -1.28 -7.57
N THR A 370 -17.28 -1.13 -8.35
CA THR A 370 -16.26 -2.15 -8.53
C THR A 370 -15.49 -2.34 -7.23
N GLU A 371 -14.95 -1.25 -6.67
CA GLU A 371 -14.15 -1.28 -5.44
C GLU A 371 -14.92 -1.80 -4.21
N LEU A 372 -16.16 -1.33 -4.03
CA LEU A 372 -16.99 -1.75 -2.88
C LEU A 372 -17.53 -3.18 -3.04
N ARG A 373 -17.73 -3.65 -4.29
CA ARG A 373 -18.05 -5.06 -4.56
C ARG A 373 -16.86 -5.95 -4.23
N GLU A 374 -15.63 -5.54 -4.53
CA GLU A 374 -14.42 -6.25 -4.10
C GLU A 374 -14.30 -6.31 -2.56
N ALA A 375 -14.81 -5.28 -1.87
CA ALA A 375 -14.91 -5.24 -0.41
C ALA A 375 -16.09 -6.04 0.18
N GLY A 376 -16.91 -6.70 -0.65
CA GLY A 376 -17.99 -7.60 -0.21
C GLY A 376 -19.36 -6.95 0.00
N TRP A 377 -19.57 -5.72 -0.46
CA TRP A 377 -20.85 -5.00 -0.35
C TRP A 377 -21.72 -5.18 -1.60
N GLU A 378 -23.05 -5.11 -1.42
CA GLU A 378 -24.00 -5.11 -2.54
C GLU A 378 -24.38 -3.67 -2.91
N MET A 379 -24.14 -3.29 -4.16
CA MET A 379 -24.31 -1.91 -4.62
C MET A 379 -25.66 -1.70 -5.28
N LEU A 380 -26.39 -0.70 -4.83
CA LEU A 380 -27.49 -0.10 -5.58
C LEU A 380 -26.98 1.22 -6.13
N ILE A 381 -27.15 1.44 -7.43
CA ILE A 381 -26.60 2.61 -8.14
C ILE A 381 -27.77 3.46 -8.63
N ALA A 382 -27.72 4.75 -8.36
CA ALA A 382 -28.68 5.73 -8.87
C ALA A 382 -27.96 6.97 -9.41
N GLU A 383 -28.32 7.38 -10.62
CA GLU A 383 -27.75 8.58 -11.26
C GLU A 383 -28.52 9.87 -10.93
N ASN A 384 -29.63 9.75 -10.21
CA ASN A 384 -30.51 10.88 -9.84
C ASN A 384 -31.42 10.52 -8.67
N ALA A 385 -32.07 11.53 -8.09
CA ALA A 385 -32.93 11.36 -6.92
C ALA A 385 -34.14 10.44 -7.19
N ALA A 386 -34.70 10.46 -8.40
CA ALA A 386 -35.85 9.63 -8.75
C ALA A 386 -35.50 8.11 -8.76
N GLN A 387 -34.35 7.76 -9.33
CA GLN A 387 -33.82 6.39 -9.27
C GLN A 387 -33.49 5.98 -7.84
N ALA A 388 -32.84 6.87 -7.08
CA ALA A 388 -32.47 6.64 -5.69
C ALA A 388 -33.69 6.29 -4.83
N ARG A 389 -34.79 7.05 -4.95
CA ARG A 389 -36.06 6.77 -4.26
C ARG A 389 -36.61 5.39 -4.58
N ARG A 390 -36.64 5.03 -5.86
CA ARG A 390 -37.16 3.72 -6.31
C ARG A 390 -36.38 2.57 -5.70
N LEU A 391 -35.05 2.65 -5.74
CA LEU A 391 -34.16 1.62 -5.20
C LEU A 391 -34.22 1.55 -3.68
N PHE A 392 -34.21 2.72 -3.01
CA PHE A 392 -34.28 2.81 -1.57
C PHE A 392 -35.59 2.20 -1.02
N TYR A 393 -36.74 2.52 -1.63
CA TYR A 393 -38.03 2.00 -1.17
C TYR A 393 -38.26 0.53 -1.55
N GLY A 394 -37.71 0.08 -2.67
CA GLY A 394 -37.85 -1.31 -3.12
C GLY A 394 -36.95 -2.28 -2.39
N GLN A 395 -35.71 -1.88 -2.09
CA GLN A 395 -34.66 -2.79 -1.60
C GLN A 395 -34.16 -2.48 -0.18
N ARG A 396 -34.53 -1.32 0.38
CA ARG A 396 -34.24 -0.90 1.77
C ARG A 396 -32.78 -1.11 2.19
N PRO A 397 -31.83 -0.40 1.54
CA PRO A 397 -30.41 -0.51 1.86
C PRO A 397 -30.09 -0.01 3.27
N GLY A 398 -29.08 -0.61 3.90
CA GLY A 398 -28.65 -0.26 5.26
C GLY A 398 -27.83 1.04 5.34
N ALA A 399 -27.27 1.47 4.20
CA ALA A 399 -26.55 2.73 4.07
C ALA A 399 -26.86 3.42 2.74
N VAL A 400 -26.71 4.74 2.71
CA VAL A 400 -26.83 5.57 1.51
C VAL A 400 -25.65 6.52 1.48
N LEU A 401 -24.92 6.52 0.37
CA LEU A 401 -23.93 7.53 0.03
C LEU A 401 -24.54 8.42 -1.06
N VAL A 402 -24.70 9.70 -0.79
CA VAL A 402 -25.39 10.63 -1.69
C VAL A 402 -24.50 11.82 -2.01
N ASP A 403 -24.27 12.11 -3.29
CA ASP A 403 -23.59 13.33 -3.69
C ASP A 403 -24.41 14.54 -3.30
N TYR A 404 -23.77 15.57 -2.80
CA TYR A 404 -24.42 16.81 -2.43
C TYR A 404 -25.05 17.49 -3.66
N MET A 405 -24.33 17.47 -4.80
CA MET A 405 -24.79 17.99 -6.08
C MET A 405 -25.20 16.82 -6.98
N LEU A 406 -26.49 16.69 -7.31
CA LEU A 406 -27.01 15.62 -8.18
C LEU A 406 -27.64 16.21 -9.45
N GLY A 407 -26.83 16.80 -10.32
CA GLY A 407 -27.33 17.58 -11.45
C GLY A 407 -28.22 18.75 -10.99
N GLU A 408 -29.53 18.65 -11.23
CA GLU A 408 -30.55 19.63 -10.80
C GLU A 408 -31.11 19.36 -9.39
N ASP A 409 -30.81 18.19 -8.80
CA ASP A 409 -31.28 17.77 -7.49
C ASP A 409 -30.26 18.08 -6.37
N ASP A 410 -30.77 18.26 -5.16
CA ASP A 410 -30.00 18.52 -3.93
C ASP A 410 -29.92 17.24 -3.09
N GLY A 411 -28.70 16.72 -2.93
CA GLY A 411 -28.43 15.48 -2.23
C GLY A 411 -28.69 15.53 -0.72
N LEU A 412 -28.54 16.71 -0.09
CA LEU A 412 -28.85 16.87 1.32
C LEU A 412 -30.35 16.78 1.56
N LYS A 413 -31.16 17.40 0.69
CA LYS A 413 -32.63 17.24 0.73
C LYS A 413 -33.05 15.79 0.52
N LEU A 414 -32.43 15.09 -0.43
CA LEU A 414 -32.67 13.66 -0.63
C LEU A 414 -32.32 12.86 0.64
N GLY A 415 -31.15 13.10 1.24
CA GLY A 415 -30.72 12.45 2.47
C GLY A 415 -31.70 12.65 3.64
N LEU A 416 -32.18 13.88 3.82
CA LEU A 416 -33.20 14.22 4.83
C LEU A 416 -34.50 13.45 4.61
N GLU A 417 -34.96 13.38 3.36
CA GLU A 417 -36.18 12.65 3.00
C GLU A 417 -36.06 11.14 3.26
N LEU A 418 -34.95 10.53 2.83
CA LEU A 418 -34.72 9.09 3.03
C LEU A 418 -34.62 8.76 4.52
N SER A 419 -33.90 9.58 5.29
CA SER A 419 -33.74 9.43 6.75
C SER A 419 -35.06 9.59 7.51
N ALA A 420 -35.94 10.51 7.08
CA ALA A 420 -37.25 10.69 7.71
C ALA A 420 -38.14 9.43 7.59
N ARG A 421 -37.92 8.62 6.55
CA ARG A 421 -38.74 7.45 6.24
C ARG A 421 -38.19 6.15 6.79
N GLU A 422 -36.86 5.97 6.77
CA GLU A 422 -36.16 4.84 7.36
C GLU A 422 -35.04 5.37 8.29
N PRO A 423 -35.33 5.71 9.55
CA PRO A 423 -34.36 6.30 10.48
C PRO A 423 -33.18 5.38 10.82
N ALA A 424 -33.29 4.08 10.53
CA ALA A 424 -32.23 3.10 10.73
C ALA A 424 -31.15 3.12 9.63
N ALA A 425 -31.46 3.68 8.45
CA ALA A 425 -30.52 3.76 7.35
C ALA A 425 -29.46 4.83 7.61
N LYS A 426 -28.19 4.50 7.41
CA LYS A 426 -27.09 5.43 7.60
C LYS A 426 -26.90 6.29 6.34
N ILE A 427 -27.19 7.58 6.43
CA ILE A 427 -27.00 8.53 5.33
C ILE A 427 -25.62 9.20 5.46
N ILE A 428 -24.83 9.15 4.39
CA ILE A 428 -23.51 9.78 4.26
C ILE A 428 -23.60 10.76 3.09
N ILE A 429 -23.28 12.03 3.33
CA ILE A 429 -23.22 13.06 2.29
C ILE A 429 -21.80 13.08 1.73
N MET A 430 -21.64 12.96 0.41
CA MET A 430 -20.36 13.24 -0.24
C MET A 430 -20.38 14.59 -0.95
N THR A 431 -19.26 15.30 -0.95
CA THR A 431 -19.18 16.63 -1.57
C THR A 431 -17.77 16.94 -2.06
N GLY A 432 -17.65 17.57 -3.23
CA GLY A 432 -16.39 18.14 -3.73
C GLY A 432 -16.10 19.57 -3.27
N GLY A 433 -17.07 20.23 -2.62
CA GLY A 433 -16.94 21.57 -2.07
C GLY A 433 -17.34 21.65 -0.59
N GLY A 434 -17.22 22.83 0.00
CA GLY A 434 -17.73 23.08 1.35
C GLY A 434 -19.25 23.17 1.39
N LEU A 435 -19.86 22.61 2.44
CA LEU A 435 -21.25 22.88 2.82
C LEU A 435 -21.31 24.24 3.56
N SER A 436 -22.43 24.95 3.47
CA SER A 436 -22.63 26.17 4.27
C SER A 436 -22.73 25.85 5.77
N ASP A 437 -22.50 26.84 6.63
CA ASP A 437 -22.58 26.65 8.10
C ASP A 437 -23.94 26.09 8.55
N GLY A 438 -25.02 26.49 7.88
CA GLY A 438 -26.37 25.97 8.14
C GLY A 438 -26.53 24.50 7.76
N GLU A 439 -25.93 24.08 6.65
CA GLU A 439 -25.97 22.69 6.17
C GLU A 439 -25.06 21.78 7.00
N LEU A 440 -23.91 22.29 7.43
CA LEU A 440 -23.02 21.60 8.39
C LEU A 440 -23.73 21.37 9.72
N ALA A 441 -24.43 22.39 10.24
CA ALA A 441 -25.23 22.26 11.45
C ALA A 441 -26.35 21.21 11.29
N LEU A 442 -27.01 21.19 10.13
CA LEU A 442 -28.07 20.23 9.82
C LEU A 442 -27.56 18.79 9.70
N CYS A 443 -26.42 18.58 9.04
CA CYS A 443 -25.74 17.30 8.98
C CYS A 443 -25.33 16.82 10.38
N ALA A 444 -24.81 17.72 11.23
CA ALA A 444 -24.45 17.40 12.61
C ALA A 444 -25.69 17.01 13.45
N GLU A 445 -26.80 17.74 13.33
CA GLU A 445 -28.06 17.44 14.01
C GLU A 445 -28.59 16.05 13.62
N ARG A 446 -28.58 15.74 12.33
CA ARG A 446 -29.06 14.46 11.76
C ARG A 446 -28.03 13.34 11.84
N LYS A 447 -26.82 13.63 12.32
CA LYS A 447 -25.67 12.70 12.38
C LYS A 447 -25.31 12.12 11.01
N PHE A 448 -25.48 12.90 9.96
CA PHE A 448 -25.02 12.54 8.62
C PHE A 448 -23.52 12.76 8.53
N PRO A 449 -22.70 11.71 8.37
CA PRO A 449 -21.28 11.90 8.13
C PRO A 449 -21.06 12.56 6.77
N ILE A 450 -20.03 13.40 6.69
CA ILE A 450 -19.67 14.10 5.46
C ILE A 450 -18.36 13.51 4.94
N LEU A 451 -18.34 13.13 3.67
CA LEU A 451 -17.21 12.57 2.95
C LEU A 451 -16.76 13.56 1.86
N PHE A 452 -15.55 14.10 1.98
CA PHE A 452 -15.03 15.06 1.01
C PHE A 452 -14.35 14.36 -0.17
N LYS A 453 -14.69 14.75 -1.40
CA LYS A 453 -13.99 14.31 -2.63
C LYS A 453 -12.63 15.04 -2.70
N PRO A 454 -11.53 14.37 -3.07
CA PRO A 454 -11.44 12.95 -3.44
C PRO A 454 -11.38 12.02 -2.22
N PHE A 455 -12.00 10.85 -2.33
CA PHE A 455 -12.00 9.82 -1.29
C PHE A 455 -11.74 8.43 -1.89
N LEU A 456 -11.32 7.48 -1.05
CA LEU A 456 -11.15 6.07 -1.43
C LEU A 456 -12.37 5.25 -0.99
N ALA A 457 -12.56 4.07 -1.61
CA ALA A 457 -13.60 3.13 -1.18
C ALA A 457 -13.48 2.74 0.30
N GLN A 458 -12.25 2.67 0.83
CA GLN A 458 -12.00 2.38 2.23
C GLN A 458 -12.55 3.46 3.17
N ASP A 459 -12.59 4.73 2.75
CA ASP A 459 -13.14 5.82 3.57
C ASP A 459 -14.65 5.63 3.76
N ILE A 460 -15.34 5.25 2.69
CA ILE A 460 -16.77 4.88 2.71
C ILE A 460 -16.98 3.72 3.70
N LEU A 461 -16.17 2.67 3.62
CA LEU A 461 -16.26 1.51 4.52
C LEU A 461 -16.05 1.88 6.00
N ASN A 462 -15.13 2.79 6.28
CA ASN A 462 -14.86 3.27 7.64
C ASN A 462 -16.06 4.05 8.20
N PHE A 463 -16.70 4.88 7.37
CA PHE A 463 -17.94 5.54 7.73
C PHE A 463 -19.05 4.54 7.97
N ILE A 464 -19.24 3.52 7.14
CA ILE A 464 -20.35 2.58 7.32
C ILE A 464 -20.16 1.68 8.54
N SER A 465 -18.97 1.09 8.72
CA SER A 465 -18.62 0.17 9.82
C SER A 465 -18.57 0.81 11.22
N GLY A 466 -18.60 2.15 11.31
CA GLY A 466 -18.53 2.87 12.59
C GLY A 466 -17.13 2.96 13.20
N SER A 467 -16.08 2.57 12.47
CA SER A 467 -14.68 2.57 12.94
C SER A 467 -14.00 3.94 12.85
N TYR A 468 -14.68 4.96 12.33
CA TYR A 468 -14.14 6.32 12.25
C TYR A 468 -14.05 6.97 13.66
N ARG A 469 -12.91 6.81 14.33
CA ARG A 469 -12.57 7.63 15.49
C ARG A 469 -12.23 9.03 14.98
N ARG A 470 -13.03 10.02 15.41
CA ARG A 470 -12.84 11.47 15.20
C ARG A 470 -11.38 11.85 14.96
N THR A 471 -11.09 12.39 13.78
CA THR A 471 -10.05 13.41 13.61
C THR A 471 -10.74 14.71 13.23
N PHE A 472 -11.49 15.26 14.18
CA PHE A 472 -11.87 16.66 14.21
C PHE A 472 -11.58 17.17 15.63
N ALA A 473 -10.31 17.46 15.85
CA ALA A 473 -9.79 18.23 16.97
C ALA A 473 -8.67 19.13 16.42
N ALA A 474 -9.02 19.95 15.42
CA ALA A 474 -8.25 21.08 14.93
C ALA A 474 -9.24 21.94 14.15
N GLY A 475 -9.90 22.88 14.83
CA GLY A 475 -10.94 23.74 14.24
C GLY A 475 -12.04 24.15 15.22
N ALA A 476 -12.23 23.40 16.31
CA ALA A 476 -13.19 23.75 17.38
C ALA A 476 -12.55 24.44 18.60
N GLU A 477 -11.21 24.55 18.67
CA GLU A 477 -10.51 25.31 19.72
C GLU A 477 -10.29 26.79 19.38
N SER A 478 -10.59 27.21 18.15
CA SER A 478 -10.50 28.62 17.71
C SER A 478 -11.82 29.40 17.84
N ILE A 479 -12.87 28.81 18.44
CA ILE A 479 -14.15 29.48 18.71
C ILE A 479 -14.51 29.48 20.22
N SER A 480 -13.80 28.71 21.04
CA SER A 480 -13.94 28.69 22.51
C SER A 480 -13.14 29.79 23.22
N THR A 481 -12.19 30.43 22.54
CA THR A 481 -11.38 31.54 23.07
C THR A 481 -11.90 32.93 22.71
N ALA A 482 -12.99 33.03 21.91
CA ALA A 482 -13.61 34.31 21.58
C ALA A 482 -14.83 34.66 22.46
N GLU A 483 -15.33 33.73 23.29
CA GLU A 483 -16.43 33.98 24.24
C GLU A 483 -15.95 34.15 25.71
N SER A 484 -14.66 33.95 25.99
CA SER A 484 -14.06 34.24 27.30
C SER A 484 -13.38 35.62 27.40
N GLU A 485 -13.13 36.30 26.28
CA GLU A 485 -12.56 37.66 26.25
C GLU A 485 -13.60 38.80 26.16
N ILE A 486 -14.91 38.49 26.04
CA ILE A 486 -15.98 39.51 26.04
C ILE A 486 -16.70 39.60 27.42
N ARG A 487 -16.27 38.81 28.42
CA ARG A 487 -16.84 38.83 29.78
C ARG A 487 -15.91 39.32 30.89
N ALA A 488 -14.75 39.88 30.54
CA ALA A 488 -13.79 40.45 31.50
C ALA A 488 -13.67 41.98 31.47
N ASP A 489 -14.34 42.69 30.55
CA ASP A 489 -14.27 44.16 30.42
C ASP A 489 -15.59 44.89 30.75
N SER A 490 -16.42 44.31 31.62
CA SER A 490 -17.58 45.03 32.18
C SER A 490 -17.93 44.63 33.62
N VAL A 491 -16.96 44.77 34.53
CA VAL A 491 -17.17 45.16 35.95
C VAL A 491 -16.01 46.03 36.40
#